data_AF-A0A7S3U5T7-F1
#
_entry.id   AF-A0A7S3U5T7-F1
#
_cell.length_a   1.000
_cell.length_b   1.000
_cell.length_c   1.000
_cell.angle_alpha   90.00
_cell.angle_beta   90.00
_cell.angle_gamma   90.00
#
_symmetry.space_group_name_H-M   'P 1'
#
loop_
_entity.id
_entity.type
_entity.pdbx_description
1 polymer ?
#
loop_
_entity_poly.entity_id
_entity_poly.type
_entity_poly.pdbx_seq_one_letter_code
_entity_poly.pdbx_strand_id
1 'polypeptide(L)'
;MRDCSCCRCDMYGMPDWNTELDSVRELQAKHVGELHSMGITMLRIDASLYHEVDDLAAIINRFPWDHIYQEWWGEYPIPERTQYVGQYRDPAYRSHISEPLIHLNISDLSKVFTVTSGVFGIDPDVAIYPLLYHDGRSDKADPERPTYKNGLEYHQLQKFFLAWPHGISIYLWGGYSWTDLEQGPPGCEQGDDHCQPQPVFGKDGKPQCMPTPSESPLPAAVESGSRQWVCEHRWEGMA
;
A
#
# COMPACT_ATOMS: atom_id res chain seq x y z
N MET A 1 32.23 16.89 -5.26
CA MET A 1 30.85 16.68 -5.74
C MET A 1 30.61 15.20 -5.54
N ARG A 2 29.79 14.79 -4.56
CA ARG A 2 29.48 13.36 -4.38
C ARG A 2 28.55 13.01 -5.54
N ASP A 3 28.93 12.01 -6.30
CA ASP A 3 28.12 11.41 -7.34
C ASP A 3 26.87 10.84 -6.66
N CYS A 4 25.75 11.57 -6.70
CA CYS A 4 24.48 11.11 -6.14
C CYS A 4 23.77 10.28 -7.21
N SER A 5 24.20 9.02 -7.34
CA SER A 5 23.35 7.98 -7.92
C SER A 5 22.23 7.59 -6.93
N CYS A 6 21.23 6.89 -7.44
CA CYS A 6 20.01 6.45 -6.74
C CYS A 6 20.24 5.88 -5.33
N CYS A 7 21.39 5.26 -5.05
CA CYS A 7 21.60 4.42 -3.85
C CYS A 7 22.76 4.86 -2.94
N ARG A 8 23.20 6.13 -3.00
CA ARG A 8 24.43 6.59 -2.29
C ARG A 8 24.31 7.95 -1.61
N CYS A 9 23.08 8.45 -1.47
CA CYS A 9 22.81 9.75 -0.85
C CYS A 9 21.62 9.64 0.12
N ASP A 10 21.70 10.39 1.23
CA ASP A 10 20.67 10.43 2.27
C ASP A 10 19.29 10.78 1.69
N MET A 11 18.33 9.85 1.82
CA MET A 11 16.95 10.08 1.43
C MET A 11 16.29 11.06 2.41
N TYR A 12 15.92 12.26 1.96
CA TYR A 12 15.32 13.31 2.80
C TYR A 12 16.10 13.66 4.09
N GLY A 13 17.42 13.48 4.07
CA GLY A 13 18.29 13.70 5.24
C GLY A 13 18.30 12.55 6.25
N MET A 14 17.67 11.42 5.92
CA MET A 14 17.82 10.16 6.66
C MET A 14 19.20 9.57 6.37
N PRO A 15 20.00 9.23 7.41
CA PRO A 15 21.33 8.66 7.21
C PRO A 15 21.30 7.39 6.36
N ASP A 16 22.02 7.41 5.24
CA ASP A 16 22.12 6.27 4.33
C ASP A 16 23.07 5.20 4.87
N TRP A 17 22.58 3.97 5.02
CA TRP A 17 23.38 2.86 5.48
C TRP A 17 24.28 2.36 4.36
N ASN A 18 25.59 2.30 4.59
CA ASN A 18 26.53 1.78 3.61
C ASN A 18 26.44 0.24 3.49
N THR A 19 25.50 -0.25 2.68
CA THR A 19 25.23 -1.67 2.47
C THR A 19 26.31 -2.41 1.69
N GLU A 20 27.30 -1.71 1.12
CA GLU A 20 28.47 -2.34 0.49
C GLU A 20 29.38 -2.98 1.57
N LEU A 21 29.30 -2.53 2.83
CA LEU A 21 30.07 -3.08 3.95
C LEU A 21 29.45 -4.36 4.50
N ASP A 22 30.26 -5.42 4.60
CA ASP A 22 29.85 -6.70 5.17
C ASP A 22 29.25 -6.55 6.57
N SER A 23 29.83 -5.72 7.44
CA SER A 23 29.32 -5.51 8.80
C SER A 23 27.91 -4.92 8.83
N VAL A 24 27.55 -4.08 7.85
CA VAL A 24 26.19 -3.51 7.72
C VAL A 24 25.23 -4.58 7.23
N ARG A 25 25.62 -5.36 6.21
CA ARG A 25 24.80 -6.47 5.70
C ARG A 25 24.57 -7.53 6.76
N GLU A 26 25.59 -7.89 7.54
CA GLU A 26 25.46 -8.84 8.66
C GLU A 26 24.50 -8.33 9.74
N LEU A 27 24.55 -7.03 10.06
CA LEU A 27 23.64 -6.44 11.05
C LEU A 27 22.18 -6.51 10.57
N GLN A 28 21.91 -6.10 9.33
CA GLN A 28 20.56 -6.12 8.77
C GLN A 28 20.06 -7.55 8.57
N ALA A 29 20.90 -8.45 8.07
CA ALA A 29 20.57 -9.86 7.90
C ALA A 29 20.27 -10.54 9.25
N LYS A 30 20.98 -10.19 10.31
CA LYS A 30 20.67 -10.68 11.66
C LYS A 30 19.26 -10.26 12.09
N HIS A 31 18.91 -8.99 11.94
CA HIS A 31 17.58 -8.50 12.30
C HIS A 31 16.47 -9.21 11.49
N VAL A 32 16.66 -9.31 10.18
CA VAL A 32 15.74 -10.00 9.28
C VAL A 32 15.62 -11.51 9.62
N GLY A 33 16.73 -12.14 10.02
CA GLY A 33 16.73 -13.53 10.51
C GLY A 33 16.01 -13.73 11.84
N GLU A 34 16.05 -12.74 12.74
CA GLU A 34 15.28 -12.75 13.98
C GLU A 34 13.77 -12.68 13.68
N LEU A 35 13.35 -11.84 12.71
CA LEU A 35 11.96 -11.79 12.23
C LEU A 35 11.52 -13.15 11.68
N HIS A 36 12.34 -13.77 10.83
CA HIS A 36 12.07 -15.11 10.28
C HIS A 36 11.92 -16.15 11.39
N SER A 37 12.81 -16.12 12.38
CA SER A 37 12.79 -17.04 13.53
C SER A 37 11.55 -16.90 14.42
N MET A 38 10.91 -15.72 14.42
CA MET A 38 9.63 -15.50 15.10
C MET A 38 8.43 -16.02 14.29
N GLY A 39 8.63 -16.45 13.04
CA GLY A 39 7.60 -17.00 12.16
C GLY A 39 7.07 -16.01 11.11
N ILE A 40 7.72 -14.86 10.92
CA ILE A 40 7.39 -13.97 9.80
C ILE A 40 7.88 -14.63 8.51
N THR A 41 6.99 -14.79 7.54
CA THR A 41 7.31 -15.46 6.27
C THR A 41 7.26 -14.54 5.05
N MET A 42 6.76 -13.30 5.21
CA MET A 42 6.60 -12.36 4.10
C MET A 42 7.18 -10.98 4.46
N LEU A 43 7.77 -10.29 3.48
CA LEU A 43 8.39 -8.98 3.67
C LEU A 43 7.87 -7.94 2.67
N ARG A 44 7.60 -6.72 3.18
CA ARG A 44 7.55 -5.50 2.38
C ARG A 44 8.84 -4.74 2.60
N ILE A 45 9.62 -4.52 1.56
CA ILE A 45 10.88 -3.78 1.66
C ILE A 45 10.59 -2.30 1.41
N ASP A 46 10.73 -1.49 2.45
CA ASP A 46 10.63 -0.02 2.40
C ASP A 46 11.74 0.56 1.53
N ALA A 47 11.46 1.66 0.82
CA ALA A 47 12.46 2.46 0.11
C ALA A 47 13.44 1.64 -0.77
N SER A 48 13.02 0.46 -1.26
CA SER A 48 13.91 -0.52 -1.90
C SER A 48 14.59 0.00 -3.17
N LEU A 49 13.96 0.99 -3.83
CA LEU A 49 14.51 1.72 -4.97
C LEU A 49 15.90 2.31 -4.64
N TYR A 50 16.11 2.78 -3.42
CA TYR A 50 17.33 3.44 -2.97
C TYR A 50 18.42 2.46 -2.50
N HIS A 51 18.23 1.15 -2.69
CA HIS A 51 19.23 0.13 -2.37
C HIS A 51 19.78 -0.51 -3.64
N GLU A 52 21.09 -0.77 -3.69
CA GLU A 52 21.67 -1.59 -4.76
C GLU A 52 21.10 -3.02 -4.71
N VAL A 53 20.85 -3.60 -5.88
CA VAL A 53 20.18 -4.91 -6.01
C VAL A 53 20.97 -6.02 -5.33
N ASP A 54 22.28 -6.06 -5.59
CA ASP A 54 23.18 -7.08 -5.06
C ASP A 54 23.29 -7.01 -3.53
N ASP A 55 23.33 -5.80 -2.98
CA ASP A 55 23.40 -5.57 -1.54
C ASP A 55 22.13 -6.04 -0.83
N LEU A 56 20.97 -5.64 -1.36
CA LEU A 56 19.68 -6.03 -0.80
C LEU A 56 19.47 -7.54 -0.90
N ALA A 57 19.81 -8.14 -2.05
CA ALA A 57 19.76 -9.59 -2.25
C ALA A 57 20.69 -10.33 -1.26
N ALA A 58 21.90 -9.82 -1.00
CA ALA A 58 22.84 -10.40 -0.06
C ALA A 58 22.35 -10.38 1.40
N ILE A 59 21.41 -9.50 1.74
CA ILE A 59 20.77 -9.44 3.06
C ILE A 59 19.60 -10.42 3.14
N ILE A 60 18.65 -10.35 2.21
CA ILE A 60 17.35 -11.05 2.34
C ILE A 60 17.39 -12.52 1.89
N ASN A 61 18.21 -12.87 0.88
CA ASN A 61 18.22 -14.24 0.31
C ASN A 61 18.89 -15.29 1.21
N ARG A 62 19.30 -14.89 2.42
CA ARG A 62 19.83 -15.80 3.44
C ARG A 62 18.75 -16.66 4.09
N PHE A 63 17.48 -16.32 3.88
CA PHE A 63 16.32 -16.99 4.50
C PHE A 63 15.26 -17.32 3.45
N PRO A 64 14.49 -18.41 3.65
CA PRO A 64 13.39 -18.76 2.77
C PRO A 64 12.15 -17.94 3.11
N TRP A 65 11.83 -16.97 2.26
CA TRP A 65 10.60 -16.17 2.35
C TRP A 65 9.52 -16.79 1.46
N ASP A 66 8.28 -16.79 1.94
CA ASP A 66 7.12 -17.18 1.13
C ASP A 66 6.82 -16.10 0.10
N HIS A 67 7.06 -14.82 0.45
CA HIS A 67 6.77 -13.69 -0.41
C HIS A 67 7.55 -12.44 -0.03
N ILE A 68 8.04 -11.72 -1.03
CA ILE A 68 8.68 -10.41 -0.85
C ILE A 68 8.12 -9.48 -1.92
N TYR A 69 7.76 -8.27 -1.53
CA TYR A 69 7.55 -7.20 -2.49
C TYR A 69 8.29 -5.94 -2.09
N GLN A 70 8.61 -5.16 -3.12
CA GLN A 70 9.46 -4.00 -3.06
C GLN A 70 8.62 -2.73 -3.16
N GLU A 71 8.80 -1.82 -2.22
CA GLU A 71 8.40 -0.44 -2.46
C GLU A 71 9.32 0.18 -3.50
N TRP A 72 8.74 0.39 -4.68
CA TRP A 72 9.38 1.05 -5.79
C TRP A 72 8.41 2.04 -6.43
N TRP A 73 8.89 3.26 -6.66
CA TRP A 73 8.16 4.36 -7.26
C TRP A 73 8.47 4.51 -8.75
N GLY A 74 7.54 4.12 -9.62
CA GLY A 74 7.31 4.72 -10.96
C GLY A 74 8.43 4.67 -12.00
N GLU A 75 9.63 4.19 -11.69
CA GLU A 75 10.67 3.94 -12.69
C GLU A 75 10.40 2.63 -13.44
N TYR A 76 11.03 2.48 -14.60
CA TYR A 76 10.96 1.25 -15.35
C TYR A 76 11.50 0.09 -14.53
N PRO A 77 10.79 -1.03 -14.49
CA PRO A 77 11.26 -2.20 -13.80
C PRO A 77 12.58 -2.69 -14.37
N ILE A 78 13.44 -3.13 -13.48
CA ILE A 78 14.76 -3.69 -13.74
C ILE A 78 14.59 -5.18 -13.45
N PRO A 79 14.68 -6.06 -14.47
CA PRO A 79 14.41 -7.48 -14.31
C PRO A 79 15.21 -8.14 -13.18
N GLU A 80 16.44 -7.70 -12.96
CA GLU A 80 17.31 -8.21 -11.90
C GLU A 80 16.70 -7.99 -10.51
N ARG A 81 16.00 -6.86 -10.27
CA ARG A 81 15.34 -6.60 -8.99
C ARG A 81 14.22 -7.57 -8.71
N THR A 82 13.37 -7.85 -9.70
CA THR A 82 12.27 -8.80 -9.52
C THR A 82 12.76 -10.25 -9.46
N GLN A 83 13.90 -10.54 -10.11
CA GLN A 83 14.53 -11.86 -10.07
C GLN A 83 15.22 -12.15 -8.73
N TYR A 84 15.96 -11.19 -8.16
CA TYR A 84 16.82 -11.45 -7.00
C TYR A 84 16.27 -10.94 -5.67
N VAL A 85 15.28 -10.05 -5.69
CA VAL A 85 14.77 -9.43 -4.46
C VAL A 85 13.31 -9.78 -4.19
N GLY A 86 12.40 -9.39 -5.07
CA GLY A 86 10.96 -9.62 -4.85
C GLY A 86 10.08 -8.88 -5.82
N GLN A 87 8.77 -9.07 -5.72
CA GLN A 87 7.81 -8.51 -6.66
C GLN A 87 7.83 -6.98 -6.69
N TYR A 88 7.58 -6.42 -7.87
CA TYR A 88 7.42 -4.98 -8.10
C TYR A 88 6.05 -4.52 -7.59
N ARG A 89 6.00 -3.51 -6.71
CA ARG A 89 4.73 -2.83 -6.43
C ARG A 89 4.39 -1.91 -7.61
N ASP A 90 3.30 -2.20 -8.31
CA ASP A 90 2.83 -1.44 -9.48
C ASP A 90 1.68 -0.49 -9.12
N PRO A 91 1.97 0.74 -8.63
CA PRO A 91 0.93 1.69 -8.27
C PRO A 91 0.23 2.30 -9.48
N ALA A 92 0.77 2.18 -10.71
CA ALA A 92 0.18 2.75 -11.90
C ALA A 92 -1.07 1.98 -12.35
N TYR A 93 -1.16 0.69 -11.98
CA TYR A 93 -2.30 -0.16 -12.32
C TYR A 93 -3.61 0.43 -11.81
N ARG A 94 -3.61 1.03 -10.62
CA ARG A 94 -4.82 1.65 -10.06
C ARG A 94 -5.41 2.72 -10.97
N SER A 95 -4.58 3.58 -11.57
CA SER A 95 -5.04 4.71 -12.39
C SER A 95 -5.65 4.25 -13.70
N HIS A 96 -5.08 3.21 -14.32
CA HIS A 96 -5.63 2.60 -15.54
C HIS A 96 -7.00 1.95 -15.32
N ILE A 97 -7.32 1.58 -14.07
CA ILE A 97 -8.63 1.01 -13.70
C ILE A 97 -9.58 2.09 -13.17
N SER A 98 -9.11 3.00 -12.32
CA SER A 98 -9.96 3.99 -11.65
C SER A 98 -10.44 5.08 -12.60
N GLU A 99 -9.58 5.62 -13.47
CA GLU A 99 -9.95 6.69 -14.39
C GLU A 99 -11.11 6.28 -15.33
N PRO A 100 -11.06 5.13 -16.04
CA PRO A 100 -12.16 4.79 -16.94
C PRO A 100 -13.44 4.37 -16.21
N LEU A 101 -13.32 3.78 -15.01
CA LEU A 101 -14.48 3.38 -14.21
C LEU A 101 -15.18 4.56 -13.55
N ILE A 102 -14.45 5.57 -13.09
CA ILE A 102 -15.02 6.74 -12.41
C ILE A 102 -15.49 7.80 -13.42
N HIS A 103 -14.77 8.02 -14.52
CA HIS A 103 -15.15 9.01 -15.54
C HIS A 103 -16.22 8.53 -16.55
N LEU A 104 -16.79 7.34 -16.33
CA LEU A 104 -18.00 6.78 -16.94
C LEU A 104 -18.29 7.24 -18.38
N ASN A 105 -17.56 6.67 -19.32
CA ASN A 105 -18.11 6.39 -20.65
C ASN A 105 -18.13 4.88 -20.84
N ILE A 106 -19.32 4.30 -21.00
CA ILE A 106 -19.48 2.85 -21.19
C ILE A 106 -18.67 2.32 -22.38
N SER A 107 -18.36 3.17 -23.37
CA SER A 107 -17.49 2.78 -24.49
C SER A 107 -16.05 2.50 -24.07
N ASP A 108 -15.59 3.04 -22.94
CA ASP A 108 -14.23 2.87 -22.41
C ASP A 108 -14.11 1.68 -21.44
N LEU A 109 -15.23 1.06 -21.05
CA LEU A 109 -15.22 -0.09 -20.14
C LEU A 109 -14.41 -1.27 -20.70
N SER A 110 -14.41 -1.46 -22.03
CA SER A 110 -13.60 -2.48 -22.70
C SER A 110 -12.11 -2.31 -22.44
N LYS A 111 -11.62 -1.08 -22.24
CA LYS A 111 -10.21 -0.79 -21.97
C LYS A 111 -9.78 -1.32 -20.61
N VAL A 112 -10.66 -1.20 -19.61
CA VAL A 112 -10.41 -1.70 -18.24
C VAL A 112 -10.13 -3.19 -18.25
N PHE A 113 -10.89 -3.95 -19.04
CA PHE A 113 -10.75 -5.40 -19.17
C PHE A 113 -9.49 -5.84 -19.93
N THR A 114 -8.75 -4.92 -20.55
CA THR A 114 -7.49 -5.20 -21.24
C THR A 114 -6.25 -4.82 -20.43
N VAL A 115 -6.42 -4.20 -19.26
CA VAL A 115 -5.30 -3.80 -18.41
C VAL A 115 -4.75 -5.02 -17.69
N THR A 116 -3.51 -5.40 -18.03
CA THR A 116 -2.79 -6.50 -17.39
C THR A 116 -1.66 -6.03 -16.50
N SER A 117 -1.16 -4.80 -16.69
CA SER A 117 -0.15 -4.16 -15.85
C SER A 117 -0.37 -2.64 -15.83
N GLY A 118 0.18 -1.98 -14.81
CA GLY A 118 0.23 -0.53 -14.71
C GLY A 118 1.43 0.04 -15.46
N VAL A 119 2.61 -0.47 -15.11
CA VAL A 119 3.87 -0.12 -15.76
C VAL A 119 4.11 -1.02 -16.97
N PHE A 120 4.58 -0.41 -18.07
CA PHE A 120 4.92 -1.14 -19.29
C PHE A 120 6.14 -2.04 -19.06
N GLY A 121 6.06 -3.28 -19.54
CA GLY A 121 7.17 -4.23 -19.50
C GLY A 121 7.31 -5.02 -18.19
N ILE A 122 6.41 -4.82 -17.22
CA ILE A 122 6.27 -5.70 -16.06
C ILE A 122 5.51 -6.97 -16.45
N ASP A 123 6.06 -8.13 -16.12
CA ASP A 123 5.32 -9.39 -16.12
C ASP A 123 4.37 -9.42 -14.90
N PRO A 124 3.05 -9.65 -15.09
CA PRO A 124 2.11 -9.68 -13.98
C PRO A 124 2.41 -10.69 -12.86
N ASP A 125 3.15 -11.77 -13.17
CA ASP A 125 3.52 -12.79 -12.18
C ASP A 125 4.60 -12.30 -11.19
N VAL A 126 5.31 -11.22 -11.54
CA VAL A 126 6.35 -10.60 -10.68
C VAL A 126 5.93 -9.25 -10.13
N ALA A 127 4.63 -8.95 -10.11
CA ALA A 127 4.09 -7.69 -9.61
C ALA A 127 3.01 -7.87 -8.55
N ILE A 128 2.93 -6.88 -7.67
CA ILE A 128 1.83 -6.69 -6.73
C ILE A 128 1.14 -5.36 -7.02
N TYR A 129 -0.20 -5.39 -7.03
CA TYR A 129 -1.02 -4.28 -7.49
C TYR A 129 -1.78 -3.69 -6.30
N PRO A 130 -1.36 -2.53 -5.79
CA PRO A 130 -2.12 -1.82 -4.76
C PRO A 130 -3.21 -0.95 -5.38
N LEU A 131 -4.41 -1.03 -4.83
CA LEU A 131 -5.43 -0.02 -5.11
C LEU A 131 -5.16 1.29 -4.36
N LEU A 132 -4.75 1.14 -3.11
CA LEU A 132 -4.38 2.20 -2.19
C LEU A 132 -3.22 1.72 -1.32
N TYR A 133 -2.49 2.65 -0.70
CA TYR A 133 -1.40 2.41 0.24
C TYR A 133 -1.13 3.73 0.98
N HIS A 134 -0.33 3.67 2.06
CA HIS A 134 -0.17 4.82 2.97
C HIS A 134 0.35 6.10 2.31
N ASP A 135 1.33 6.03 1.40
CA ASP A 135 1.80 7.22 0.66
C ASP A 135 0.93 7.59 -0.56
N GLY A 136 0.06 6.66 -0.97
CA GLY A 136 -0.85 6.80 -2.11
C GLY A 136 -2.16 7.50 -1.77
N ARG A 137 -2.38 7.87 -0.50
CA ARG A 137 -3.60 8.52 0.04
C ARG A 137 -3.82 9.93 -0.51
N SER A 138 -5.07 10.40 -0.49
CA SER A 138 -5.46 11.78 -0.81
C SER A 138 -6.11 12.44 0.42
N ASP A 139 -6.05 13.77 0.50
CA ASP A 139 -6.72 14.55 1.56
C ASP A 139 -8.25 14.61 1.34
N LYS A 140 -8.68 14.52 0.08
CA LYS A 140 -10.06 14.61 -0.41
C LYS A 140 -10.40 13.45 -1.32
N ALA A 141 -11.67 13.31 -1.69
CA ALA A 141 -12.07 12.42 -2.76
C ALA A 141 -11.38 12.80 -4.07
N ASP A 142 -10.58 11.89 -4.61
CA ASP A 142 -9.77 12.06 -5.81
C ASP A 142 -9.91 10.79 -6.67
N PRO A 143 -10.47 10.86 -7.90
CA PRO A 143 -10.60 9.71 -8.80
C PRO A 143 -9.27 9.06 -9.22
N GLU A 144 -8.18 9.83 -9.29
CA GLU A 144 -6.85 9.33 -9.69
C GLU A 144 -6.13 8.64 -8.52
N ARG A 145 -6.52 9.00 -7.29
CA ARG A 145 -5.98 8.45 -6.03
C ARG A 145 -7.13 8.03 -5.11
N PRO A 146 -7.96 7.06 -5.54
CA PRO A 146 -9.22 6.80 -4.88
C PRO A 146 -9.00 6.24 -3.47
N THR A 147 -9.76 6.74 -2.51
CA THR A 147 -9.76 6.31 -1.11
C THR A 147 -11.18 6.09 -0.60
N TYR A 148 -11.34 5.70 0.67
CA TYR A 148 -12.65 5.61 1.28
C TYR A 148 -13.48 6.91 1.13
N LYS A 149 -12.82 8.07 1.00
CA LYS A 149 -13.46 9.39 0.81
C LYS A 149 -14.26 9.48 -0.50
N ASN A 150 -13.93 8.66 -1.50
CA ASN A 150 -14.69 8.55 -2.74
C ASN A 150 -15.99 7.76 -2.56
N GLY A 151 -16.27 7.16 -1.40
CA GLY A 151 -17.56 6.55 -1.09
C GLY A 151 -17.89 5.32 -1.96
N LEU A 152 -19.07 5.33 -2.59
CA LEU A 152 -19.56 4.21 -3.41
C LEU A 152 -18.60 3.84 -4.55
N GLU A 153 -18.00 4.82 -5.22
CA GLU A 153 -17.01 4.64 -6.29
C GLU A 153 -15.82 3.78 -5.83
N TYR A 154 -15.19 4.11 -4.68
CA TYR A 154 -14.07 3.32 -4.17
C TYR A 154 -14.51 1.92 -3.71
N HIS A 155 -15.72 1.79 -3.16
CA HIS A 155 -16.28 0.49 -2.81
C HIS A 155 -16.49 -0.40 -4.06
N GLN A 156 -17.01 0.16 -5.14
CA GLN A 156 -17.20 -0.54 -6.41
C GLN A 156 -15.86 -0.88 -7.05
N LEU A 157 -14.89 0.03 -6.97
CA LEU A 157 -13.55 -0.17 -7.46
C LEU A 157 -12.84 -1.32 -6.72
N GLN A 158 -12.94 -1.39 -5.38
CA GLN A 158 -12.43 -2.53 -4.61
C GLN A 158 -13.07 -3.85 -5.05
N LYS A 159 -14.39 -3.89 -5.25
CA LYS A 159 -15.08 -5.09 -5.74
C LYS A 159 -14.60 -5.49 -7.13
N PHE A 160 -14.42 -4.53 -8.03
CA PHE A 160 -13.84 -4.78 -9.34
C PHE A 160 -12.43 -5.35 -9.21
N PHE A 161 -11.58 -4.72 -8.38
CA PHE A 161 -10.21 -5.14 -8.13
C PHE A 161 -10.09 -6.56 -7.56
N LEU A 162 -11.06 -6.97 -6.73
CA LEU A 162 -11.14 -8.31 -6.14
C LEU A 162 -11.74 -9.36 -7.07
N ALA A 163 -12.70 -8.96 -7.91
CA ALA A 163 -13.45 -9.89 -8.76
C ALA A 163 -12.85 -10.05 -10.15
N TRP A 164 -12.19 -9.01 -10.68
CA TRP A 164 -11.65 -9.03 -12.03
C TRP A 164 -10.39 -9.90 -12.08
N PRO A 165 -10.43 -11.02 -12.83
CA PRO A 165 -9.48 -12.10 -12.66
C PRO A 165 -8.24 -11.88 -13.51
N HIS A 166 -7.12 -11.57 -12.88
CA HIS A 166 -5.82 -12.01 -13.36
C HIS A 166 -5.09 -12.69 -12.20
N GLY A 167 -4.19 -13.63 -12.49
CA GLY A 167 -3.35 -14.33 -11.50
C GLY A 167 -2.33 -13.41 -10.84
N ILE A 168 -2.79 -12.25 -10.37
CA ILE A 168 -2.01 -11.14 -9.89
C ILE A 168 -2.10 -11.06 -8.38
N SER A 169 -0.98 -10.72 -7.73
CA SER A 169 -0.97 -10.39 -6.32
C SER A 169 -1.67 -9.05 -6.13
N ILE A 170 -2.79 -9.03 -5.42
CA ILE A 170 -3.48 -7.78 -5.07
C ILE A 170 -3.10 -7.34 -3.66
N TYR A 171 -2.93 -6.04 -3.48
CA TYR A 171 -2.75 -5.42 -2.17
C TYR A 171 -3.99 -4.60 -1.83
N LEU A 172 -4.79 -5.11 -0.89
CA LEU A 172 -5.80 -4.33 -0.20
C LEU A 172 -5.12 -3.57 0.93
N TRP A 173 -5.34 -2.26 0.93
CA TRP A 173 -4.94 -1.46 2.06
C TRP A 173 -5.96 -1.65 3.19
N GLY A 174 -5.50 -1.62 4.44
CA GLY A 174 -6.35 -1.53 5.60
C GLY A 174 -5.85 -0.40 6.46
N GLY A 175 -6.70 0.58 6.75
CA GLY A 175 -6.31 1.76 7.49
C GLY A 175 -7.42 2.38 8.30
N TYR A 176 -7.29 3.68 8.56
CA TYR A 176 -8.20 4.47 9.38
C TYR A 176 -8.66 5.73 8.65
N SER A 177 -9.70 6.41 9.15
CA SER A 177 -10.12 7.72 8.60
C SER A 177 -9.17 8.85 9.02
N TRP A 178 -8.91 9.82 8.13
CA TRP A 178 -8.06 10.99 8.41
C TRP A 178 -8.68 12.31 7.92
N THR A 179 -8.36 13.40 8.62
CA THR A 179 -8.68 14.77 8.22
C THR A 179 -7.53 15.43 7.45
N ASP A 180 -6.30 15.03 7.72
CA ASP A 180 -5.08 15.46 7.05
C ASP A 180 -4.09 14.28 6.97
N LEU A 181 -3.09 14.38 6.09
CA LEU A 181 -2.19 13.25 5.78
C LEU A 181 -1.14 12.96 6.87
N GLU A 182 -0.89 13.92 7.76
CA GLU A 182 0.05 13.81 8.88
C GLU A 182 -0.63 13.23 10.13
N GLN A 183 -1.94 13.06 10.08
CA GLN A 183 -2.71 12.58 11.21
C GLN A 183 -2.41 11.10 11.49
N GLY A 184 -1.97 10.83 12.72
CA GLY A 184 -1.77 9.48 13.24
C GLY A 184 -3.07 8.70 13.44
N PRO A 185 -2.97 7.46 13.97
CA PRO A 185 -4.13 6.59 14.15
C PRO A 185 -5.19 7.21 15.09
N PRO A 186 -6.47 6.85 14.90
CA PRO A 186 -7.58 7.31 15.74
C PRO A 186 -7.43 6.85 17.19
N GLY A 187 -8.00 7.61 18.14
CA GLY A 187 -7.98 7.24 19.57
C GLY A 187 -6.68 7.61 20.28
N CYS A 188 -5.79 8.33 19.61
CA CYS A 188 -4.58 8.92 20.19
C CYS A 188 -4.72 10.43 20.41
N GLU A 189 -5.89 11.01 20.15
CA GLU A 189 -6.11 12.44 20.30
C GLU A 189 -6.40 12.81 21.76
N GLN A 190 -5.67 13.80 22.29
CA GLN A 190 -5.87 14.41 23.62
C GLN A 190 -5.55 13.54 24.85
N GLY A 191 -4.32 13.03 24.94
CA GLY A 191 -3.78 12.54 26.23
C GLY A 191 -4.46 11.30 26.80
N ASP A 192 -5.23 10.59 25.98
CA ASP A 192 -5.70 9.24 26.27
C ASP A 192 -4.55 8.29 25.91
N ASP A 193 -4.01 7.58 26.89
CA ASP A 193 -2.87 6.64 26.73
C ASP A 193 -3.25 5.37 25.95
N HIS A 194 -4.41 5.38 25.29
CA HIS A 194 -5.03 4.21 24.70
C HIS A 194 -5.50 4.49 23.28
N CYS A 195 -4.53 4.43 22.36
CA CYS A 195 -4.73 4.19 20.93
C CYS A 195 -5.36 2.80 20.68
N GLN A 196 -6.50 2.50 21.31
CA GLN A 196 -7.11 1.18 21.34
C GLN A 196 -8.28 1.12 20.38
N PRO A 197 -8.31 0.12 19.47
CA PRO A 197 -9.49 -0.11 18.66
C PRO A 197 -10.68 -0.53 19.53
N GLN A 198 -11.84 0.00 19.19
CA GLN A 198 -13.13 -0.45 19.71
C GLN A 198 -13.58 -1.71 18.96
N PRO A 199 -14.29 -2.63 19.63
CA PRO A 199 -14.85 -3.80 18.96
C PRO A 199 -15.79 -3.43 17.80
N VAL A 200 -15.75 -4.16 16.69
CA VAL A 200 -16.70 -3.96 15.57
C VAL A 200 -18.15 -4.09 16.02
N PHE A 201 -18.44 -5.01 16.95
CA PHE A 201 -19.78 -5.24 17.48
C PHE A 201 -19.89 -4.72 18.91
N GLY A 202 -20.96 -3.97 19.19
CA GLY A 202 -21.29 -3.51 20.53
C GLY A 202 -21.75 -4.66 21.43
N LYS A 203 -21.91 -4.37 22.73
CA LYS A 203 -22.46 -5.34 23.70
C LYS A 203 -23.90 -5.75 23.39
N ASP A 204 -24.61 -4.96 22.57
CA ASP A 204 -25.94 -5.23 22.06
C ASP A 204 -25.94 -6.08 20.76
N GLY A 205 -24.76 -6.50 20.29
CA GLY A 205 -24.58 -7.30 19.08
C GLY A 205 -24.73 -6.52 17.78
N LYS A 206 -24.86 -5.19 17.82
CA LYS A 206 -24.99 -4.38 16.60
C LYS A 206 -23.62 -3.93 16.09
N PRO A 207 -23.45 -3.82 14.75
CA PRO A 207 -22.23 -3.25 14.18
C PRO A 207 -22.11 -1.78 14.60
N GLN A 208 -20.91 -1.40 14.97
CA GLN A 208 -20.53 -0.03 15.31
C GLN A 208 -19.89 0.70 14.11
N CYS A 209 -19.64 0.00 13.00
CA CYS A 209 -19.23 0.59 11.73
C CYS A 209 -20.32 1.53 11.19
N MET A 210 -19.91 2.51 10.40
CA MET A 210 -20.82 3.21 9.49
C MET A 210 -21.25 2.27 8.37
N PRO A 211 -22.51 2.36 7.90
CA PRO A 211 -23.00 1.52 6.80
C PRO A 211 -22.18 1.75 5.53
N THR A 212 -22.08 0.73 4.67
CA THR A 212 -21.42 0.85 3.36
C THR A 212 -21.92 2.09 2.60
N PRO A 213 -21.02 2.94 2.08
CA PRO A 213 -21.41 4.13 1.34
C PRO A 213 -22.30 3.84 0.13
N SER A 214 -23.37 4.61 -0.02
CA SER A 214 -24.28 4.56 -1.18
C SER A 214 -24.15 5.76 -2.11
N GLU A 215 -23.23 6.69 -1.81
CA GLU A 215 -23.01 7.93 -2.54
C GLU A 215 -21.52 8.24 -2.68
N SER A 216 -21.20 9.12 -3.63
CA SER A 216 -19.85 9.58 -3.95
C SER A 216 -19.87 11.08 -4.27
N PRO A 217 -18.90 11.87 -3.77
CA PRO A 217 -17.97 11.53 -2.70
C PRO A 217 -18.70 11.40 -1.34
N LEU A 218 -18.01 10.92 -0.30
CA LEU A 218 -18.56 10.97 1.05
C LEU A 218 -18.76 12.42 1.52
N PRO A 219 -19.83 12.73 2.26
CA PRO A 219 -20.02 14.07 2.81
C PRO A 219 -18.94 14.40 3.85
N ALA A 220 -18.33 15.59 3.76
CA ALA A 220 -17.28 16.03 4.68
C ALA A 220 -17.69 15.99 6.17
N ALA A 221 -18.97 16.19 6.47
CA ALA A 221 -19.51 16.10 7.83
C ALA A 221 -19.39 14.68 8.44
N VAL A 222 -19.33 13.64 7.60
CA VAL A 222 -19.11 12.27 8.05
C VAL A 222 -17.65 12.06 8.47
N GLU A 223 -16.71 12.78 7.86
CA GLU A 223 -15.28 12.71 8.16
C GLU A 223 -14.90 13.47 9.44
N SER A 224 -15.61 14.56 9.77
CA SER A 224 -15.32 15.43 10.93
C SER A 224 -15.88 14.93 12.27
N GLY A 225 -16.41 13.70 12.32
CA GLY A 225 -16.94 13.10 13.55
C GLY A 225 -15.85 12.61 14.51
N SER A 226 -16.25 12.06 15.66
CA SER A 226 -15.34 11.38 16.58
C SER A 226 -14.56 10.27 15.84
N ARG A 227 -13.22 10.35 15.88
CA ARG A 227 -12.30 9.38 15.27
C ARG A 227 -12.17 8.14 16.16
N GLN A 228 -13.24 7.35 16.25
CA GLN A 228 -13.18 6.04 16.90
C GLN A 228 -12.63 5.00 15.92
N TRP A 229 -11.61 4.26 16.34
CA TRP A 229 -11.12 3.11 15.57
C TRP A 229 -12.05 1.92 15.80
N VAL A 230 -13.09 1.78 14.97
CA VAL A 230 -14.05 0.67 15.09
C VAL A 230 -13.87 -0.35 13.96
N CYS A 231 -13.82 0.15 12.73
CA CYS A 231 -13.72 -0.64 11.49
C CYS A 231 -12.66 0.00 10.60
N GLU A 232 -12.18 -0.74 9.59
CA GLU A 232 -11.30 -0.19 8.57
C GLU A 232 -11.95 1.03 7.93
N HIS A 233 -11.23 2.14 7.97
CA HIS A 233 -11.72 3.46 7.63
C HIS A 233 -12.95 3.96 8.39
N ARG A 234 -13.63 3.17 9.23
CA ARG A 234 -14.94 3.40 9.88
C ARG A 234 -16.17 2.87 9.11
N TRP A 235 -16.04 2.25 7.93
CA TRP A 235 -17.18 1.82 7.11
C TRP A 235 -17.24 0.31 6.86
N GLU A 236 -18.45 -0.24 6.75
CA GLU A 236 -18.66 -1.65 6.40
C GLU A 236 -18.20 -1.95 4.97
N GLY A 237 -17.36 -2.98 4.81
CA GLY A 237 -16.91 -3.48 3.51
C GLY A 237 -15.93 -2.54 2.78
N MET A 238 -15.29 -1.63 3.49
CA MET A 238 -14.28 -0.71 2.94
C MET A 238 -12.92 -1.02 3.56
N ALA A 239 -12.01 -1.56 2.76
CA ALA A 239 -10.60 -1.71 3.11
C ALA A 239 -9.80 -0.48 2.69
#